data_AF-A0A962AS40-F1
#
_entry.id   AF-A0A962AS40-F1
#
_cell.length_a   1.000
_cell.length_b   1.000
_cell.length_c   1.000
_cell.angle_alpha   90.00
_cell.angle_beta   90.00
_cell.angle_gamma   90.00
#
_symmetry.space_group_name_H-M   'P 1'
#
loop_
_entity.id
_entity.type
_entity.pdbx_description
1 polymer ?
#
loop_
_entity_poly.entity_id
_entity_poly.type
_entity_poly.pdbx_seq_one_letter_code
_entity_poly.pdbx_strand_id
1 'polypeptide(L)' 'MNAVDFEAFVARLADAAAEATMPFFRSALGAQNKAGAGAFDPVTEADHAAEVAMRRLIEAQFPG' A
#
# COMPACT_ATOMS: atom_id res chain seq x y z
N MET A 1 -5.68 0.54 -25.07
CA MET A 1 -6.07 0.77 -23.66
C MET A 1 -7.59 0.72 -23.62
N ASN A 2 -8.16 -0.28 -22.96
CA ASN A 2 -9.61 -0.29 -22.74
C ASN A 2 -9.92 0.81 -21.71
N ALA A 3 -11.10 1.42 -21.80
CA ALA A 3 -11.54 2.33 -20.75
C ALA A 3 -11.61 1.55 -19.43
N VAL A 4 -10.71 1.87 -18.50
CA VAL A 4 -10.72 1.28 -17.15
C VAL A 4 -11.84 1.96 -16.38
N ASP A 5 -12.72 1.16 -15.78
CA ASP A 5 -13.58 1.66 -14.72
C ASP A 5 -12.69 2.04 -13.53
N PHE A 6 -12.44 3.33 -13.39
CA PHE A 6 -11.48 3.85 -12.44
C PHE A 6 -11.95 3.64 -11.00
N GLU A 7 -13.25 3.77 -10.73
CA GLU A 7 -13.80 3.57 -9.39
C GLU A 7 -13.64 2.12 -8.95
N ALA A 8 -14.05 1.18 -9.80
CA ALA A 8 -13.88 -0.25 -9.54
C ALA A 8 -12.39 -0.64 -9.38
N PHE A 9 -11.51 -0.02 -10.17
CA PHE A 9 -10.07 -0.28 -10.06
C PHE A 9 -9.49 0.22 -8.73
N VAL A 10 -9.84 1.44 -8.29
CA VAL A 10 -9.39 1.99 -7.01
C VAL A 10 -9.93 1.18 -5.83
N ALA A 11 -11.18 0.71 -5.89
CA ALA A 11 -11.73 -0.18 -4.87
C ALA A 11 -10.90 -1.48 -4.76
N ARG A 12 -10.53 -2.08 -5.90
CA ARG A 12 -9.66 -3.27 -5.93
C ARG A 12 -8.26 -3.01 -5.35
N LEU A 13 -7.69 -1.82 -5.56
CA LEU A 13 -6.43 -1.44 -4.93
C LEU A 13 -6.56 -1.38 -3.40
N ALA A 14 -7.67 -0.83 -2.90
CA ALA A 14 -7.94 -0.75 -1.47
C ALA A 14 -8.08 -2.15 -0.84
N ASP A 15 -8.78 -3.07 -1.51
CA ASP A 15 -8.91 -4.46 -1.06
C ASP A 15 -7.53 -5.14 -0.98
N ALA A 16 -6.70 -4.99 -2.01
CA ALA A 16 -5.36 -5.58 -2.02
C ALA A 16 -4.45 -5.01 -0.93
N ALA A 17 -4.55 -3.70 -0.65
CA ALA A 17 -3.83 -3.08 0.46
C ALA A 17 -4.33 -3.59 1.82
N ALA A 18 -5.64 -3.77 2.00
CA ALA A 18 -6.22 -4.33 3.22
C ALA A 18 -5.72 -5.77 3.46
N GLU A 19 -5.73 -6.61 2.43
CA GLU A 19 -5.20 -7.98 2.53
C GLU A 19 -3.71 -8.01 2.86
N ALA A 20 -2.90 -7.15 2.22
CA ALA A 20 -1.46 -7.08 2.44
C ALA A 20 -1.09 -6.56 3.84
N THR A 21 -1.90 -5.67 4.42
CA THR A 21 -1.64 -5.05 5.72
C THR A 21 -2.14 -5.88 6.89
N MET A 22 -3.20 -6.68 6.70
CA MET A 22 -3.86 -7.46 7.77
C MET A 22 -2.92 -8.34 8.60
N PRO A 23 -1.93 -9.07 8.03
CA PRO A 23 -1.03 -9.93 8.81
C PRO A 23 -0.21 -9.18 9.87
N PHE A 24 -0.02 -7.88 9.69
CA PHE A 24 0.75 -7.03 10.60
C PHE A 24 -0.07 -6.52 11.79
N PHE A 25 -1.40 -6.63 11.73
CA PHE A 25 -2.28 -6.18 12.80
C PHE A 25 -1.99 -6.91 14.11
N ARG A 26 -1.76 -6.14 15.19
CA ARG A 26 -1.41 -6.65 16.53
C ARG A 26 -0.17 -7.56 16.57
N SER A 27 0.73 -7.41 15.60
CA SER A 27 2.05 -8.03 15.61
C SER A 27 3.10 -7.12 16.27
N ALA A 28 4.28 -7.66 16.59
CA ALA A 28 5.40 -6.87 17.08
C ALA A 28 6.10 -6.15 15.90
N LEU A 29 5.44 -5.15 15.34
CA LEU A 29 5.93 -4.44 14.17
C LEU A 29 6.81 -3.24 14.53
N GLY A 30 7.91 -3.07 13.79
CA GLY A 30 8.74 -1.88 13.86
C GLY A 30 8.21 -0.75 12.97
N ALA A 31 8.60 0.48 13.30
CA ALA A 31 8.37 1.65 12.47
C ALA A 31 9.68 2.40 12.25
N GLN A 32 9.91 2.86 11.03
CA GLN A 32 10.99 3.80 10.71
C GLN A 32 10.41 5.21 10.73
N ASN A 33 11.03 6.13 11.48
CA ASN A 33 10.62 7.54 11.44
C ASN A 33 11.27 8.22 10.24
N LYS A 34 10.46 8.68 9.28
CA LYS A 34 10.93 9.44 8.12
C LYS A 34 11.26 10.89 8.46
N ALA A 35 10.72 11.40 9.57
CA ALA A 35 10.98 12.75 10.03
C ALA A 35 12.30 12.84 10.82
N GLY A 36 12.85 14.06 10.88
CA GLY A 36 14.02 14.36 11.70
C GLY A 36 13.73 14.36 13.20
N ALA A 37 14.78 14.57 14.00
CA ALA A 37 14.67 14.68 15.46
C ALA A 37 13.64 15.76 15.86
N GLY A 38 12.71 15.40 16.76
CA GLY A 38 11.64 16.29 17.22
C GLY A 38 10.33 16.19 16.42
N ALA A 39 10.27 15.37 15.38
CA ALA A 39 9.06 15.11 14.59
C ALA A 39 8.79 13.60 14.45
N PHE A 40 7.55 13.24 14.14
CA PHE A 40 7.11 11.85 14.04
C PHE A 40 6.30 11.63 12.76
N ASP A 41 6.87 10.89 11.82
CA ASP A 41 6.27 10.44 10.56
C ASP A 41 6.65 8.96 10.34
N PRO A 42 5.99 8.02 11.05
CA PRO A 42 6.36 6.62 11.00
C PRO A 42 5.92 5.98 9.68
N VAL A 43 6.80 5.16 9.11
CA VAL A 43 6.45 4.14 8.11
C VAL A 43 6.71 2.77 8.69
N THR A 44 5.87 1.82 8.32
CA THR A 44 5.92 0.44 8.78
C THR A 44 6.07 -0.53 7.62
N GLU A 45 6.39 -1.79 7.93
CA GLU A 45 6.36 -2.87 6.95
C GLU A 45 4.97 -3.05 6.30
N ALA A 46 3.90 -2.70 7.01
CA ALA A 46 2.54 -2.75 6.47
C ALA A 46 2.35 -1.72 5.33
N ASP A 47 2.88 -0.51 5.50
CA ASP A 47 2.81 0.53 4.47
C ASP A 47 3.58 0.12 3.20
N HIS A 48 4.78 -0.46 3.39
CA HIS A 48 5.58 -0.99 2.29
C HIS A 48 4.88 -2.15 1.58
N ALA A 49 4.26 -3.08 2.32
CA ALA A 49 3.51 -4.19 1.75
C ALA A 49 2.29 -3.72 0.94
N ALA A 50 1.55 -2.74 1.46
CA ALA A 50 0.43 -2.13 0.75
C ALA A 50 0.89 -1.46 -0.57
N GLU A 51 1.96 -0.67 -0.53
CA GLU A 51 2.51 -0.03 -1.73
C GLU A 51 2.89 -1.07 -2.78
N VAL A 52 3.64 -2.11 -2.39
CA VAL A 52 4.06 -3.18 -3.31
C VAL A 52 2.86 -3.88 -3.94
N ALA A 53 1.83 -4.20 -3.15
CA ALA A 53 0.62 -4.85 -3.64
C ALA A 53 -0.12 -3.97 -4.67
N MET A 54 -0.37 -2.70 -4.34
CA MET A 54 -1.04 -1.76 -5.23
C MET A 54 -0.23 -1.49 -6.50
N ARG A 55 1.10 -1.30 -6.38
CA ARG A 55 1.99 -1.04 -7.51
C ARG A 55 1.96 -2.17 -8.54
N ARG A 56 1.98 -3.43 -8.10
CA ARG A 56 1.85 -4.60 -8.99
C ARG A 56 0.56 -4.59 -9.80
N LEU A 57 -0.57 -4.23 -9.17
CA LEU A 57 -1.86 -4.14 -9.85
C LEU A 57 -1.91 -2.98 -10.85
N ILE A 58 -1.33 -1.83 -10.48
CA ILE A 58 -1.20 -0.67 -11.37
C ILE A 58 -0.35 -1.01 -12.59
N GLU A 59 0.83 -1.60 -12.40
CA GLU A 59 1.73 -2.01 -13.50
C GLU A 59 1.07 -3.04 -14.42
N ALA A 60 0.29 -3.97 -13.88
CA ALA A 60 -0.46 -4.95 -14.67
C ALA A 60 -1.61 -4.32 -15.48
N GLN A 61 -2.30 -3.31 -14.91
CA GLN A 61 -3.43 -2.64 -15.55
C GLN A 61 -3.01 -1.57 -16.57
N PHE A 62 -1.88 -0.91 -16.31
CA PHE A 62 -1.33 0.19 -17.10
C PHE A 62 0.15 -0.09 -17.43
N PRO A 63 0.45 -1.06 -18.29
CA PRO A 63 1.82 -1.38 -18.67
C PRO A 63 2.45 -0.22 -19.46
N GLY A 64 3.61 0.27 -19.02
CA GLY A 64 4.34 1.38 -19.63
C GLY A 64 5.70 1.62 -18.99
#